data_AF-A0A2N5FII2-F1
#
_entry.id   AF-A0A2N5FII2-F1
#
_cell.length_a   1.000
_cell.length_b   1.000
_cell.length_c   1.000
_cell.angle_alpha   90.00
_cell.angle_beta   90.00
_cell.angle_gamma   90.00
#
_symmetry.space_group_name_H-M   'P 1'
#
loop_
_entity.id
_entity.type
_entity.pdbx_description
1 polymer ?
#
loop_
_entity_poly.entity_id
_entity_poly.type
_entity_poly.pdbx_seq_one_letter_code
_entity_poly.pdbx_strand_id
1 'polypeptide(L)'
;MGGVELDKQQTNTIKIKINGKERKSYGQKKDQQPESAEEIQSPAFPVTSWEEKVMAEKEVAASSSRKEDEFSWVLPEDDGEVFEDDPKVVVAKKPSAKQKGSPYFSSFKKNSLSGYPFKQYAVTVVLAIVLGVSFGFIALNFISNDDLPAAFQPDGSDTEPAAASPDSKSGDKAANPAQASADIQMYFAQIGKFSSKDGADATVSDLKSKGFPAIAVEESGSFFVYGGVGNEKKETDGLSNVYLSNAIEPWSGKKAAFSLKSSEDASALINHLKSLITLSSSAVVSPSDEIGTKSEAILKELNKLKPKDESLASMKENLSDASTLLKEDASEKTGWAAQQKLMDLLASLK
;
A
#
# COMPACT_ATOMS: atom_id res chain seq x y z
N MET A 1 77.77 -8.56 -40.82
CA MET A 1 76.84 -7.46 -41.16
C MET A 1 75.44 -7.98 -41.02
N GLY A 2 74.56 -7.25 -40.32
CA GLY A 2 73.15 -7.62 -40.12
C GLY A 2 72.72 -7.54 -38.65
N GLY A 3 72.77 -6.34 -38.07
CA GLY A 3 72.10 -6.06 -36.78
C GLY A 3 70.65 -5.69 -37.05
N VAL A 4 69.71 -6.33 -36.34
CA VAL A 4 68.27 -6.07 -36.46
C VAL A 4 67.90 -4.91 -35.54
N GLU A 5 67.32 -3.88 -36.15
CA GLU A 5 66.90 -2.61 -35.56
C GLU A 5 65.55 -2.80 -34.82
N LEU A 6 65.46 -2.33 -33.58
CA LEU A 6 64.23 -2.34 -32.77
C LEU A 6 63.42 -1.07 -33.06
N ASP A 7 62.24 -1.26 -33.65
CA ASP A 7 61.29 -0.21 -34.01
C ASP A 7 60.67 0.42 -32.75
N LYS A 8 60.85 1.73 -32.57
CA LYS A 8 60.27 2.52 -31.46
C LYS A 8 58.89 3.01 -31.87
N GLN A 9 57.83 2.41 -31.34
CA GLN A 9 56.48 2.93 -31.53
C GLN A 9 56.28 4.28 -30.81
N GLN A 10 55.90 5.27 -31.60
CA GLN A 10 55.59 6.64 -31.19
C GLN A 10 54.24 6.68 -30.44
N THR A 11 54.24 7.14 -29.19
CA THR A 11 53.01 7.40 -28.43
C THR A 11 52.38 8.71 -28.89
N ASN A 12 51.24 8.63 -29.59
CA ASN A 12 50.44 9.80 -29.97
C ASN A 12 49.87 10.49 -28.72
N THR A 13 50.36 11.69 -28.42
CA THR A 13 49.84 12.54 -27.34
C THR A 13 48.75 13.46 -27.89
N ILE A 14 47.51 13.27 -27.41
CA ILE A 14 46.36 14.11 -27.79
C ILE A 14 46.49 15.47 -27.11
N LYS A 15 46.51 16.55 -27.91
CA LYS A 15 46.49 17.94 -27.42
C LYS A 15 45.08 18.51 -27.56
N ILE A 16 44.44 18.82 -26.43
CA ILE A 16 43.12 19.47 -26.41
C ILE A 16 43.32 20.97 -26.21
N LYS A 17 42.75 21.79 -27.10
CA LYS A 17 42.77 23.26 -27.01
C LYS A 17 41.42 23.76 -26.50
N ILE A 18 41.41 24.41 -25.34
CA ILE A 18 40.28 25.20 -24.85
C ILE A 18 40.80 26.60 -24.52
N ASN A 19 40.23 27.63 -25.16
CA ASN A 19 40.51 29.06 -24.92
C ASN A 19 41.99 29.47 -24.80
N GLY A 20 42.82 29.03 -25.76
CA GLY A 20 44.11 29.65 -26.04
C GLY A 20 45.23 29.49 -25.00
N LYS A 21 45.06 28.67 -23.95
CA LYS A 21 46.14 28.36 -22.99
C LYS A 21 46.39 26.86 -22.88
N GLU A 22 47.66 26.46 -23.10
CA GLU A 22 48.10 25.07 -23.01
C GLU A 22 48.24 24.63 -21.55
N ARG A 23 47.65 23.48 -21.18
CA ARG A 23 47.97 22.81 -19.91
C ARG A 23 48.48 21.39 -20.20
N LYS A 24 49.68 21.09 -19.74
CA LYS A 24 50.22 19.73 -19.67
C LYS A 24 49.75 19.12 -18.35
N SER A 25 49.01 18.02 -18.40
CA SER A 25 48.66 17.26 -17.20
C SER A 25 49.92 16.52 -16.69
N TYR A 26 50.38 16.90 -15.50
CA TYR A 26 51.34 16.12 -14.73
C TYR A 26 50.57 15.07 -13.93
N GLY A 27 50.85 13.80 -14.19
CA GLY A 27 50.53 12.71 -13.26
C GLY A 27 51.52 12.74 -12.09
N GLN A 28 51.01 12.82 -10.87
CA GLN A 28 51.77 12.38 -9.69
C GLN A 28 51.65 10.87 -9.57
N LYS A 29 52.79 10.17 -9.59
CA LYS A 29 52.93 8.80 -9.11
C LYS A 29 53.19 8.83 -7.61
N LYS A 30 52.49 7.97 -6.87
CA LYS A 30 53.04 7.30 -5.67
C LYS A 30 52.66 5.83 -5.76
N ASP A 31 53.67 5.00 -5.58
CA ASP A 31 53.72 3.59 -5.91
C ASP A 31 52.89 2.70 -4.96
N GLN A 32 52.20 1.71 -5.52
CA GLN A 32 52.36 0.26 -5.23
C GLN A 32 51.37 -0.59 -6.08
N GLN A 33 51.91 -1.60 -6.77
CA GLN A 33 51.28 -2.60 -7.67
C GLN A 33 51.24 -3.98 -6.94
N PRO A 34 50.63 -5.07 -7.45
CA PRO A 34 49.72 -5.23 -8.60
C PRO A 34 48.46 -6.10 -8.32
N GLU A 35 47.40 -5.92 -9.12
CA GLU A 35 46.48 -7.03 -9.48
C GLU A 35 46.58 -7.30 -10.98
N SER A 36 46.46 -8.57 -11.35
CA SER A 36 46.49 -9.06 -12.72
C SER A 36 45.10 -9.15 -13.35
N ALA A 37 45.06 -8.77 -14.62
CA ALA A 37 44.19 -9.27 -15.69
C ALA A 37 42.70 -8.83 -15.73
N GLU A 38 42.45 -7.95 -16.71
CA GLU A 38 41.38 -7.97 -17.74
C GLU A 38 39.94 -8.27 -17.27
N GLU A 39 38.95 -7.42 -17.56
CA GLU A 39 38.39 -7.24 -18.91
C GLU A 39 37.52 -5.96 -19.00
N ILE A 40 37.48 -5.36 -20.19
CA ILE A 40 36.92 -4.04 -20.51
C ILE A 40 35.42 -4.16 -20.88
N GLN A 41 34.54 -3.31 -20.33
CA GLN A 41 33.45 -2.66 -21.09
C GLN A 41 32.66 -1.58 -20.33
N SER A 42 32.45 -0.46 -21.05
CA SER A 42 31.57 0.71 -20.79
C SER A 42 32.13 1.82 -19.87
N PRO A 43 32.33 3.07 -20.35
CA PRO A 43 32.65 4.18 -19.46
C PRO A 43 31.37 4.59 -18.73
N ALA A 44 31.14 4.01 -17.55
CA ALA A 44 30.19 4.54 -16.59
C ALA A 44 30.78 5.84 -16.03
N PHE A 45 30.24 6.99 -16.43
CA PHE A 45 30.49 8.24 -15.71
C PHE A 45 29.81 8.10 -14.33
N PRO A 46 30.55 8.17 -13.22
CA PRO A 46 29.95 8.08 -11.90
C PRO A 46 29.21 9.39 -11.61
N VAL A 47 27.88 9.39 -11.76
CA VAL A 47 27.03 10.46 -11.22
C VAL A 47 27.03 10.31 -9.70
N THR A 48 27.86 11.10 -9.02
CA THR A 48 28.03 11.04 -7.56
C THR A 48 27.04 11.92 -6.78
N SER A 49 26.03 12.52 -7.43
CA SER A 49 25.00 13.28 -6.72
C SER A 49 23.63 13.25 -7.40
N TRP A 50 22.57 13.22 -6.61
CA TRP A 50 21.18 13.29 -7.07
C TRP A 50 20.89 14.59 -7.85
N GLU A 51 21.55 15.69 -7.46
CA GLU A 51 21.51 16.99 -8.15
C GLU A 51 21.97 16.90 -9.62
N GLU A 52 23.01 16.12 -9.89
CA GLU A 52 23.58 15.96 -11.23
C GLU A 52 22.68 15.13 -12.14
N LYS A 53 21.95 14.15 -11.57
CA LYS A 53 20.92 13.39 -12.28
C LYS A 53 19.72 14.27 -12.68
N VAL A 54 19.25 15.12 -11.77
CA VAL A 54 18.13 16.04 -12.03
C VAL A 54 18.52 17.09 -13.09
N MET A 55 19.76 17.59 -13.08
CA MET A 55 20.24 18.49 -14.12
C MET A 55 20.40 17.79 -15.48
N ALA A 56 20.93 16.56 -15.52
CA ALA A 56 21.03 15.80 -16.75
C ALA A 56 19.65 15.48 -17.36
N GLU A 57 18.66 15.11 -16.54
CA GLU A 57 17.28 14.87 -17.01
C GLU A 57 16.62 16.17 -17.53
N LYS A 58 16.90 17.31 -16.89
CA LYS A 58 16.39 18.63 -17.33
C LYS A 58 17.05 19.11 -18.63
N GLU A 59 18.33 18.81 -18.83
CA GLU A 59 19.05 19.13 -20.08
C GLU A 59 18.60 18.23 -21.24
N VAL A 60 18.29 16.95 -20.99
CA VAL A 60 17.72 16.03 -22.00
C VAL A 60 16.30 16.48 -22.42
N ALA A 61 15.48 16.96 -21.48
CA ALA A 61 14.14 17.48 -21.77
C ALA A 61 14.15 18.74 -22.66
N ALA A 62 15.15 19.62 -22.51
CA ALA A 62 15.30 20.82 -23.34
C ALA A 62 15.78 20.53 -24.78
N SER A 63 16.35 19.34 -25.02
CA SER A 63 16.77 18.90 -26.36
C SER A 63 15.64 18.24 -27.17
N SER A 64 14.52 17.87 -26.52
CA SER A 64 13.33 17.29 -27.16
C SER A 64 12.39 18.33 -27.79
N SER A 65 12.65 19.63 -27.63
CA SER A 65 11.71 20.69 -28.07
C SER A 65 11.98 21.21 -29.49
N ARG A 66 12.58 20.42 -30.39
CA ARG A 66 12.61 20.76 -31.82
C ARG A 66 12.27 19.56 -32.70
N LYS A 67 11.10 19.70 -33.34
CA LYS A 67 10.43 18.84 -34.34
C LYS A 67 9.49 17.80 -33.77
N GLU A 68 8.43 18.29 -33.15
CA GLU A 68 7.11 17.71 -33.40
C GLU A 68 6.67 18.22 -34.78
N ASP A 69 6.66 17.35 -35.79
CA ASP A 69 5.91 17.58 -37.01
C ASP A 69 4.42 17.48 -36.64
N GLU A 70 3.74 18.61 -36.77
CA GLU A 70 2.33 18.87 -36.57
C GLU A 70 1.49 17.99 -37.51
N PHE A 71 1.02 16.83 -37.03
CA PHE A 71 0.05 16.01 -37.74
C PHE A 71 -1.34 16.64 -37.64
N SER A 72 -1.72 17.42 -38.65
CA SER A 72 -3.08 17.92 -38.83
C SER A 72 -4.00 16.79 -39.28
N TRP A 73 -4.87 16.33 -38.38
CA TRP A 73 -5.94 15.38 -38.69
C TRP A 73 -6.97 16.08 -39.59
N VAL A 74 -6.96 15.80 -40.90
CA VAL A 74 -7.97 16.30 -41.84
C VAL A 74 -9.04 15.22 -42.04
N LEU A 75 -10.24 15.48 -41.54
CA LEU A 75 -11.44 14.69 -41.81
C LEU A 75 -11.84 14.94 -43.29
N PRO A 76 -12.13 13.91 -44.11
CA PRO A 76 -12.75 14.14 -45.42
C PRO A 76 -14.09 14.85 -45.21
N GLU A 77 -14.32 15.94 -45.93
CA GLU A 77 -15.60 16.66 -45.91
C GLU A 77 -16.70 15.79 -46.49
N ASP A 78 -17.82 15.72 -45.76
CA ASP A 78 -19.10 15.14 -46.17
C ASP A 78 -19.68 16.03 -47.29
N ASP A 79 -19.55 15.63 -48.55
CA ASP A 79 -20.31 16.21 -49.67
C ASP A 79 -21.52 15.32 -49.97
N GLY A 80 -22.61 15.59 -49.26
CA GLY A 80 -23.92 15.08 -49.65
C GLY A 80 -24.31 15.60 -51.03
N GLU A 81 -24.82 14.71 -51.89
CA GLU A 81 -26.15 14.84 -52.49
C GLU A 81 -26.55 13.60 -53.32
N VAL A 82 -27.58 12.91 -52.81
CA VAL A 82 -28.80 12.50 -53.53
C VAL A 82 -28.64 11.90 -54.93
N PHE A 83 -28.87 10.58 -55.06
CA PHE A 83 -29.73 10.05 -56.13
C PHE A 83 -30.59 8.89 -55.60
N GLU A 84 -31.85 8.98 -56.01
CA GLU A 84 -33.06 8.32 -55.52
C GLU A 84 -33.17 6.83 -55.87
N ASP A 85 -34.16 6.21 -55.26
CA ASP A 85 -34.60 4.82 -55.34
C ASP A 85 -34.85 4.21 -56.74
N ASP A 86 -34.64 2.88 -56.77
CA ASP A 86 -35.26 1.82 -57.61
C ASP A 86 -34.85 1.68 -59.10
N PRO A 87 -34.95 0.49 -59.76
CA PRO A 87 -35.41 -0.81 -59.28
C PRO A 87 -34.57 -2.05 -59.71
N LYS A 88 -34.74 -3.12 -58.91
CA LYS A 88 -34.68 -4.56 -59.24
C LYS A 88 -34.35 -4.97 -60.70
N VAL A 89 -33.22 -5.64 -60.93
CA VAL A 89 -33.12 -6.70 -61.95
C VAL A 89 -32.27 -7.86 -61.46
N VAL A 90 -32.93 -9.02 -61.40
CA VAL A 90 -32.37 -10.32 -61.09
C VAL A 90 -31.64 -10.93 -62.30
N VAL A 91 -30.64 -11.74 -61.97
CA VAL A 91 -30.01 -12.87 -62.70
C VAL A 91 -29.15 -12.62 -63.95
N ALA A 92 -27.89 -13.09 -63.86
CA ALA A 92 -27.42 -14.20 -64.69
C ALA A 92 -26.21 -14.92 -64.08
N LYS A 93 -26.25 -16.25 -64.11
CA LYS A 93 -25.20 -17.19 -63.65
C LYS A 93 -24.05 -17.31 -64.67
N LYS A 94 -22.81 -17.40 -64.14
CA LYS A 94 -21.65 -18.26 -64.53
C LYS A 94 -20.92 -17.97 -65.87
N PRO A 95 -19.69 -18.51 -66.13
CA PRO A 95 -18.77 -19.30 -65.28
C PRO A 95 -17.25 -18.93 -65.34
N SER A 96 -16.50 -19.46 -64.36
CA SER A 96 -15.10 -19.94 -64.40
C SER A 96 -14.00 -19.19 -65.18
N ALA A 97 -12.97 -18.73 -64.45
CA ALA A 97 -11.58 -18.81 -64.91
C ALA A 97 -10.56 -18.75 -63.75
N LYS A 98 -9.91 -19.90 -63.53
CA LYS A 98 -8.54 -20.15 -63.03
C LYS A 98 -7.77 -19.02 -62.31
N GLN A 99 -7.59 -19.23 -61.01
CA GLN A 99 -6.31 -19.51 -60.35
C GLN A 99 -5.09 -18.65 -60.77
N LYS A 100 -4.69 -17.70 -59.92
CA LYS A 100 -3.29 -17.33 -59.67
C LYS A 100 -3.12 -17.03 -58.17
N GLY A 101 -2.18 -17.74 -57.56
CA GLY A 101 -1.97 -17.81 -56.12
C GLY A 101 -1.40 -16.53 -55.51
N SER A 102 -1.90 -16.22 -54.32
CA SER A 102 -1.26 -15.30 -53.37
C SER A 102 -0.14 -16.03 -52.62
N PRO A 103 1.05 -15.43 -52.44
CA PRO A 103 2.21 -16.12 -51.90
C PRO A 103 2.35 -15.88 -50.39
N TYR A 104 1.36 -16.22 -49.55
CA TYR A 104 1.54 -15.99 -48.11
C TYR A 104 0.83 -16.98 -47.19
N PHE A 105 0.80 -18.27 -47.53
CA PHE A 105 0.51 -19.30 -46.52
C PHE A 105 1.22 -20.61 -46.82
N SER A 106 2.24 -20.95 -46.02
CA SER A 106 2.44 -22.28 -45.43
C SER A 106 3.90 -22.47 -44.98
N SER A 107 4.11 -22.62 -43.68
CA SER A 107 5.20 -23.43 -43.08
C SER A 107 4.99 -23.56 -41.56
N PHE A 108 3.87 -24.17 -41.14
CA PHE A 108 3.83 -24.80 -39.82
C PHE A 108 4.55 -26.15 -39.93
N LYS A 109 5.79 -26.17 -39.47
CA LYS A 109 6.61 -27.38 -39.36
C LYS A 109 5.96 -28.31 -38.33
N LYS A 110 5.40 -29.43 -38.79
CA LYS A 110 5.06 -30.57 -37.95
C LYS A 110 6.36 -31.22 -37.51
N ASN A 111 6.72 -31.07 -36.23
CA ASN A 111 7.67 -31.98 -35.60
C ASN A 111 6.91 -33.20 -35.05
N SER A 112 7.50 -34.35 -35.33
CA SER A 112 6.98 -35.70 -35.15
C SER A 112 6.64 -36.05 -33.71
N LEU A 113 5.54 -36.78 -33.54
CA LEU A 113 5.31 -37.66 -32.42
C LEU A 113 6.53 -38.56 -32.18
N SER A 114 7.17 -38.38 -31.04
CA SER A 114 8.14 -39.31 -30.48
C SER A 114 8.19 -39.08 -28.97
N GLY A 115 7.52 -39.95 -28.23
CA GLY A 115 7.53 -40.00 -26.77
C GLY A 115 6.22 -39.56 -26.15
N TYR A 116 5.49 -40.52 -25.58
CA TYR A 116 4.37 -40.31 -24.66
C TYR A 116 4.62 -39.08 -23.75
N PRO A 117 3.69 -38.12 -23.60
CA PRO A 117 3.95 -36.86 -22.92
C PRO A 117 3.86 -36.99 -21.38
N PHE A 118 4.51 -38.02 -20.80
CA PHE A 118 4.58 -38.24 -19.35
C PHE A 118 5.10 -37.00 -18.60
N LYS A 119 5.99 -36.21 -19.21
CA LYS A 119 6.49 -34.97 -18.62
C LYS A 119 5.45 -33.85 -18.57
N GLN A 120 4.55 -33.76 -19.54
CA GLN A 120 3.46 -32.76 -19.52
C GLN A 120 2.37 -33.17 -18.51
N TYR A 121 2.05 -34.46 -18.41
CA TYR A 121 1.14 -34.96 -17.37
C TYR A 121 1.73 -34.85 -15.96
N ALA A 122 3.05 -35.02 -15.79
CA ALA A 122 3.68 -34.83 -14.49
C ALA A 122 3.52 -33.38 -14.00
N VAL A 123 3.66 -32.39 -14.89
CA VAL A 123 3.46 -30.97 -14.54
C VAL A 123 2.01 -30.70 -14.17
N THR A 124 1.03 -31.26 -14.88
CA THR A 124 -0.39 -31.08 -14.53
C THR A 124 -0.75 -31.78 -13.22
N VAL A 125 -0.19 -32.96 -12.94
CA VAL A 125 -0.39 -33.69 -11.68
C VAL A 125 0.20 -32.91 -10.50
N VAL A 126 1.43 -32.38 -10.62
CA VAL A 126 2.04 -31.56 -9.57
C VAL A 126 1.25 -30.27 -9.35
N LEU A 127 0.81 -29.60 -10.41
CA LEU A 127 -0.01 -28.39 -10.30
C LEU A 127 -1.36 -28.69 -9.63
N ALA A 128 -2.00 -29.81 -9.96
CA ALA A 128 -3.25 -30.24 -9.32
C ALA A 128 -3.06 -30.56 -7.83
N ILE A 129 -1.93 -31.17 -7.44
CA ILE A 129 -1.60 -31.44 -6.04
C ILE A 129 -1.36 -30.12 -5.30
N VAL A 130 -0.59 -29.19 -5.88
CA VAL A 130 -0.32 -27.88 -5.25
C VAL A 130 -1.60 -27.08 -5.09
N LEU A 131 -2.45 -27.01 -6.12
CA LEU A 131 -3.73 -26.31 -6.06
C LEU A 131 -4.72 -27.00 -5.12
N GLY A 132 -4.77 -28.33 -5.12
CA GLY A 132 -5.63 -29.12 -4.24
C GLY A 132 -5.23 -29.00 -2.77
N VAL A 133 -3.93 -29.02 -2.46
CA VAL A 133 -3.43 -28.81 -1.09
C VAL A 133 -3.63 -27.35 -0.66
N SER A 134 -3.44 -26.38 -1.56
CA SER A 134 -3.70 -24.98 -1.24
C SER A 134 -5.18 -24.73 -0.93
N PHE A 135 -6.09 -25.22 -1.78
CA PHE A 135 -7.53 -25.11 -1.52
C PHE A 135 -7.98 -25.92 -0.30
N GLY A 136 -7.42 -27.11 -0.09
CA GLY A 136 -7.70 -27.94 1.08
C GLY A 136 -7.22 -27.28 2.39
N PHE A 137 -6.06 -26.63 2.36
CA PHE A 137 -5.55 -25.87 3.50
C PHE A 137 -6.42 -24.64 3.79
N ILE A 138 -6.87 -23.92 2.75
CA ILE A 138 -7.81 -22.80 2.91
C ILE A 138 -9.13 -23.30 3.53
N ALA A 139 -9.70 -24.40 3.03
CA ALA A 139 -10.93 -24.97 3.59
C ALA A 139 -10.75 -25.44 5.05
N LEU A 140 -9.64 -26.10 5.37
CA LEU A 140 -9.33 -26.53 6.73
C LEU A 140 -9.15 -25.34 7.68
N ASN A 141 -8.52 -24.27 7.21
CA ASN A 141 -8.37 -23.04 7.97
C ASN A 141 -9.73 -22.35 8.17
N PHE A 142 -10.62 -22.37 7.17
CA PHE A 142 -11.98 -21.86 7.32
C PHE A 142 -12.84 -22.67 8.30
N ILE A 143 -12.68 -24.00 8.36
CA ILE A 143 -13.43 -24.86 9.27
C ILE A 143 -12.85 -24.89 10.70
N SER A 144 -11.53 -24.66 10.84
CA SER A 144 -10.86 -24.62 12.14
C SER A 144 -10.93 -23.25 12.81
N ASN A 145 -11.35 -22.23 12.07
CA ASN A 145 -11.75 -20.96 12.66
C ASN A 145 -13.26 -21.04 12.93
N ASP A 146 -13.65 -21.20 14.20
CA ASP A 146 -15.05 -21.25 14.67
C ASP A 146 -15.85 -19.93 14.46
N ASP A 147 -15.37 -19.03 13.60
CA ASP A 147 -15.90 -17.69 13.39
C ASP A 147 -16.33 -17.47 11.94
N LEU A 148 -17.12 -18.42 11.42
CA LEU A 148 -17.85 -18.25 10.16
C LEU A 148 -19.19 -17.55 10.45
N PRO A 149 -19.55 -16.46 9.73
CA PRO A 149 -20.88 -15.89 9.80
C PRO A 149 -21.92 -16.94 9.39
N ALA A 150 -23.06 -16.96 10.08
CA ALA A 150 -24.13 -17.97 10.02
C ALA A 150 -24.72 -18.27 8.62
N ALA A 151 -24.25 -17.62 7.55
CA ALA A 151 -24.73 -17.79 6.18
C ALA A 151 -24.10 -18.97 5.41
N PHE A 152 -23.14 -19.70 5.99
CA PHE A 152 -22.48 -20.85 5.34
C PHE A 152 -22.55 -22.15 6.16
N GLN A 153 -23.49 -22.26 7.10
CA GLN A 153 -23.84 -23.57 7.65
C GLN A 153 -24.68 -24.32 6.61
N PRO A 154 -24.33 -25.58 6.23
CA PRO A 154 -25.22 -26.38 5.41
C PRO A 154 -26.48 -26.70 6.23
N ASP A 155 -27.61 -26.11 5.82
CA ASP A 155 -28.94 -26.39 6.36
C ASP A 155 -29.25 -27.88 6.23
N GLY A 156 -29.13 -28.59 7.36
CA GLY A 156 -29.53 -29.96 7.55
C GLY A 156 -30.75 -30.03 8.45
N SER A 157 -31.92 -29.94 7.83
CA SER A 157 -33.24 -30.45 8.27
C SER A 157 -33.79 -30.02 9.63
N ASP A 158 -34.90 -29.29 9.56
CA ASP A 158 -35.92 -29.12 10.59
C ASP A 158 -36.34 -30.45 11.24
N THR A 159 -36.41 -30.47 12.58
CA THR A 159 -37.58 -30.88 13.39
C THR A 159 -37.31 -30.55 14.87
N GLU A 160 -38.09 -29.62 15.42
CA GLU A 160 -38.26 -29.29 16.86
C GLU A 160 -38.79 -30.51 17.67
N PRO A 161 -38.99 -30.46 19.01
CA PRO A 161 -38.42 -29.63 20.08
C PRO A 161 -37.82 -30.50 21.22
N ALA A 162 -37.08 -29.87 22.15
CA ALA A 162 -37.30 -29.96 23.60
C ALA A 162 -36.02 -29.69 24.42
N ALA A 163 -36.17 -28.72 25.32
CA ALA A 163 -35.80 -28.74 26.74
C ALA A 163 -34.35 -29.03 27.19
N ALA A 164 -34.00 -28.21 28.19
CA ALA A 164 -33.03 -28.45 29.26
C ALA A 164 -31.55 -28.15 28.96
N SER A 165 -31.08 -27.02 29.50
CA SER A 165 -29.79 -27.01 30.20
C SER A 165 -29.78 -28.12 31.25
N PRO A 166 -28.64 -28.80 31.45
CA PRO A 166 -27.73 -28.28 32.46
C PRO A 166 -26.24 -28.37 32.05
N ASP A 167 -25.55 -27.30 32.41
CA ASP A 167 -24.30 -27.24 33.16
C ASP A 167 -23.17 -28.30 32.98
N SER A 168 -21.96 -27.74 32.96
CA SER A 168 -20.72 -28.28 33.51
C SER A 168 -19.95 -29.38 32.75
N LYS A 169 -18.85 -28.95 32.12
CA LYS A 169 -17.52 -29.44 32.55
C LYS A 169 -16.42 -28.41 32.33
N SER A 170 -16.11 -27.76 33.44
CA SER A 170 -14.84 -27.11 33.73
C SER A 170 -13.67 -28.08 33.46
N GLY A 171 -12.73 -27.63 32.64
CA GLY A 171 -11.38 -28.17 32.55
C GLY A 171 -10.45 -27.24 33.32
N ASP A 172 -10.39 -27.47 34.63
CA ASP A 172 -9.52 -26.78 35.56
C ASP A 172 -8.05 -27.01 35.21
N LYS A 173 -7.33 -25.94 34.85
CA LYS A 173 -5.89 -25.86 35.00
C LYS A 173 -5.56 -24.59 35.76
N ALA A 174 -5.46 -24.74 37.07
CA ALA A 174 -4.90 -23.76 37.98
C ALA A 174 -3.60 -23.17 37.43
N ALA A 175 -3.62 -21.86 37.15
CA ALA A 175 -2.44 -21.05 36.90
C ALA A 175 -2.74 -19.58 37.27
N ASN A 176 -2.54 -19.25 38.56
CA ASN A 176 -2.42 -17.90 39.12
C ASN A 176 -3.64 -16.96 38.95
N PRO A 177 -3.90 -16.00 39.85
CA PRO A 177 -4.78 -14.88 39.53
C PRO A 177 -4.02 -13.98 38.54
N ALA A 178 -3.91 -14.42 37.29
CA ALA A 178 -3.56 -13.54 36.19
C ALA A 178 -4.66 -12.47 36.16
N GLN A 179 -4.29 -11.22 36.43
CA GLN A 179 -5.16 -10.09 36.20
C GLN A 179 -5.70 -10.22 34.78
N ALA A 180 -7.01 -10.47 34.65
CA ALA A 180 -7.65 -10.52 33.34
C ALA A 180 -7.33 -9.19 32.62
N SER A 181 -6.83 -9.26 31.39
CA SER A 181 -6.60 -8.10 30.53
C SER A 181 -7.67 -8.06 29.45
N ALA A 182 -8.18 -6.86 29.15
CA ALA A 182 -9.06 -6.61 28.03
C ALA A 182 -8.20 -6.10 26.86
N ASP A 183 -8.23 -6.83 25.74
CA ASP A 183 -7.51 -6.45 24.53
C ASP A 183 -8.38 -5.54 23.64
N ILE A 184 -7.78 -4.43 23.21
CA ILE A 184 -8.37 -3.39 22.38
C ILE A 184 -7.65 -3.46 21.04
N GLN A 185 -8.32 -4.01 20.02
CA GLN A 185 -7.82 -4.02 18.66
C GLN A 185 -8.39 -2.85 17.86
N MET A 186 -7.52 -2.07 17.24
CA MET A 186 -7.87 -0.91 16.41
C MET A 186 -7.15 -0.95 15.06
N TYR A 187 -7.68 -0.22 14.09
CA TYR A 187 -7.05 0.00 12.79
C TYR A 187 -6.45 1.41 12.76
N PHE A 188 -5.31 1.55 12.09
CA PHE A 188 -4.60 2.81 11.94
C PHE A 188 -4.30 3.14 10.49
N ALA A 189 -4.29 4.45 10.20
CA ALA A 189 -3.65 5.01 9.02
C ALA A 189 -2.16 5.25 9.33
N GLN A 190 -1.30 4.39 8.79
CA GLN A 190 0.14 4.45 9.00
C GLN A 190 0.79 5.38 7.98
N ILE A 191 1.40 6.47 8.45
CA ILE A 191 2.07 7.47 7.60
C ILE A 191 3.50 7.03 7.28
N GLY A 192 4.16 6.30 8.19
CA GLY A 192 5.55 5.89 7.98
C GLY A 192 6.04 4.80 8.91
N LYS A 193 7.18 4.22 8.57
CA LYS A 193 7.95 3.27 9.40
C LYS A 193 9.41 3.70 9.38
N PHE A 194 10.00 3.84 10.56
CA PHE A 194 11.35 4.34 10.75
C PHE A 194 12.18 3.34 11.57
N SER A 195 13.49 3.29 11.30
CA SER A 195 14.44 2.52 12.10
C SER A 195 14.95 3.29 13.32
N SER A 196 14.76 4.61 13.36
CA SER A 196 15.20 5.49 14.45
C SER A 196 14.04 6.28 15.02
N LYS A 197 14.06 6.50 16.34
CA LYS A 197 13.07 7.32 17.04
C LYS A 197 13.04 8.76 16.52
N ASP A 198 14.20 9.37 16.32
CA ASP A 198 14.32 10.76 15.87
C ASP A 198 13.60 11.02 14.53
N GLY A 199 13.71 10.10 13.57
CA GLY A 199 13.00 10.19 12.29
C GLY A 199 11.47 10.09 12.42
N ALA A 200 11.00 9.24 13.34
CA ALA A 200 9.57 9.14 13.63
C ALA A 200 9.06 10.41 14.33
N ASP A 201 9.78 10.91 15.34
CA ASP A 201 9.42 12.11 16.09
C ASP A 201 9.45 13.38 15.23
N ALA A 202 10.39 13.47 14.28
CA ALA A 202 10.44 14.55 13.29
C ALA A 202 9.20 14.53 12.39
N THR A 203 8.78 13.35 11.93
CA THR A 203 7.58 13.19 11.09
C THR A 203 6.31 13.51 11.87
N VAL A 204 6.21 13.06 13.13
CA VAL A 204 5.11 13.42 14.03
C VAL A 204 5.03 14.94 14.22
N SER A 205 6.16 15.60 14.41
CA SER A 205 6.21 17.05 14.60
C SER A 205 5.78 17.81 13.34
N ASP A 206 6.23 17.37 12.16
CA ASP A 206 5.82 17.93 10.87
C ASP A 206 4.30 17.80 10.65
N LEU A 207 3.74 16.61 10.88
CA LEU A 207 2.28 16.37 10.76
C LEU A 207 1.48 17.24 11.74
N LYS A 208 1.88 17.31 13.00
CA LYS A 208 1.24 18.16 14.01
C LYS A 208 1.31 19.64 13.65
N SER A 209 2.43 20.09 13.08
CA SER A 209 2.58 21.48 12.62
C SER A 209 1.63 21.83 11.48
N LYS A 210 1.25 20.85 10.66
CA LYS A 210 0.26 20.96 9.58
C LYS A 210 -1.19 20.80 10.07
N GLY A 211 -1.40 20.56 11.37
CA GLY A 211 -2.71 20.38 11.98
C GLY A 211 -3.26 18.95 11.88
N PHE A 212 -2.45 17.99 11.43
CA PHE A 212 -2.82 16.58 11.39
C PHE A 212 -2.41 15.87 12.68
N PRO A 213 -3.21 14.91 13.16
CA PRO A 213 -2.82 14.15 14.31
C PRO A 213 -1.74 13.14 13.93
N ALA A 214 -0.79 12.91 14.83
CA ALA A 214 0.26 11.93 14.64
C ALA A 214 0.78 11.38 15.98
N ILE A 215 1.04 10.07 16.01
CA ILE A 215 1.73 9.41 17.13
C ILE A 215 2.85 8.51 16.58
N ALA A 216 3.93 8.39 17.33
CA ALA A 216 4.99 7.41 17.08
C ALA A 216 4.84 6.26 18.07
N VAL A 217 4.85 5.03 17.56
CA VAL A 217 4.69 3.82 18.35
C VAL A 217 5.82 2.86 18.01
N GLU A 218 6.54 2.40 19.03
CA GLU A 218 7.57 1.38 18.87
C GLU A 218 6.91 -0.02 18.78
N GLU A 219 7.33 -0.80 17.80
CA GLU A 219 6.90 -2.19 17.63
C GLU A 219 8.00 -2.99 16.94
N SER A 220 8.44 -4.08 17.58
CA SER A 220 9.46 -4.99 17.04
C SER A 220 10.76 -4.27 16.61
N GLY A 221 11.22 -3.29 17.39
CA GLY A 221 12.44 -2.51 17.11
C GLY A 221 12.33 -1.55 15.92
N SER A 222 11.12 -1.25 15.46
CA SER A 222 10.82 -0.21 14.48
C SER A 222 9.87 0.82 15.07
N PHE A 223 9.93 2.06 14.59
CA PHE A 223 9.05 3.15 15.00
C PHE A 223 8.02 3.40 13.90
N PHE A 224 6.76 3.12 14.19
CA PHE A 224 5.65 3.36 13.27
C PHE A 224 5.01 4.70 13.57
N VAL A 225 4.76 5.51 12.54
CA VAL A 225 4.02 6.77 12.68
C VAL A 225 2.60 6.55 12.17
N TYR A 226 1.63 6.79 13.04
CA TYR A 226 0.20 6.70 12.72
C TYR A 226 -0.43 8.09 12.71
N GLY A 227 -1.28 8.36 11.72
CA GLY A 227 -1.99 9.62 11.52
C GLY A 227 -3.50 9.54 11.71
N GLY A 228 -4.04 8.39 12.10
CA GLY A 228 -5.47 8.25 12.35
C GLY A 228 -5.82 6.88 12.87
N VAL A 229 -6.92 6.79 13.60
CA VAL A 229 -7.41 5.57 14.22
C VAL A 229 -8.88 5.34 13.86
N GLY A 230 -9.23 4.08 13.66
CA GLY A 230 -10.59 3.61 13.38
C GLY A 230 -10.86 2.25 14.05
N ASN A 231 -12.13 1.98 14.35
CA ASN A 231 -12.58 0.67 14.79
C ASN A 231 -12.64 -0.32 13.63
N GLU A 232 -12.84 0.20 12.42
CA GLU A 232 -12.91 -0.58 11.18
C GLU A 232 -11.91 -0.04 10.15
N LYS A 233 -11.48 -0.93 9.25
CA LYS A 233 -10.62 -0.53 8.13
C LYS A 233 -11.24 0.61 7.31
N LYS A 234 -12.57 0.58 7.10
CA LYS A 234 -13.31 1.60 6.33
C LYS A 234 -13.14 3.01 6.89
N GLU A 235 -13.13 3.16 8.22
CA GLU A 235 -12.91 4.46 8.86
C GLU A 235 -11.50 4.99 8.55
N THR A 236 -10.49 4.12 8.65
CA THR A 236 -9.10 4.50 8.32
C THR A 236 -8.89 4.75 6.84
N ASP A 237 -9.62 4.08 5.95
CA ASP A 237 -9.63 4.36 4.51
C ASP A 237 -10.19 5.78 4.26
N GLY A 238 -11.28 6.15 4.95
CA GLY A 238 -11.86 7.49 4.89
C GLY A 238 -10.88 8.58 5.34
N LEU A 239 -10.24 8.40 6.50
CA LEU A 239 -9.19 9.31 6.98
C LEU A 239 -8.01 9.41 6.01
N SER A 240 -7.62 8.28 5.42
CA SER A 240 -6.51 8.21 4.46
C SER A 240 -6.79 9.02 3.20
N ASN A 241 -8.03 9.05 2.72
CA ASN A 241 -8.40 9.87 1.56
C ASN A 241 -8.28 11.39 1.84
N VAL A 242 -8.53 11.81 3.08
CA VAL A 242 -8.31 13.21 3.49
C VAL A 242 -6.81 13.54 3.51
N TYR A 243 -5.96 12.62 3.98
CA TYR A 243 -4.51 12.76 3.91
C TYR A 243 -3.97 12.84 2.46
N LEU A 244 -4.48 11.99 1.57
CA LEU A 244 -4.11 11.98 0.15
C LEU A 244 -4.42 13.33 -0.51
N SER A 245 -5.53 13.96 -0.12
CA SER A 245 -5.91 15.30 -0.59
C SER A 245 -4.94 16.40 -0.13
N ASN A 246 -4.12 16.12 0.89
CA ASN A 246 -3.08 16.99 1.45
C ASN A 246 -1.66 16.54 1.07
N ALA A 247 -1.53 15.71 0.01
CA ALA A 247 -0.26 15.15 -0.48
C ALA A 247 0.52 14.33 0.57
N ILE A 248 -0.19 13.68 1.49
CA ILE A 248 0.36 12.73 2.45
C ILE A 248 -0.17 11.34 2.06
N GLU A 249 0.72 10.36 1.92
CA GLU A 249 0.36 9.00 1.48
C GLU A 249 0.35 8.00 2.67
N PRO A 250 -0.77 7.85 3.39
CA PRO A 250 -0.91 6.84 4.42
C PRO A 250 -1.20 5.44 3.85
N TRP A 251 -0.71 4.44 4.56
CA TRP A 251 -1.18 3.06 4.48
C TRP A 251 -2.34 2.83 5.45
N SER A 252 -3.54 2.57 4.96
CA SER A 252 -4.72 2.33 5.78
C SER A 252 -4.85 0.88 6.27
N GLY A 253 -5.62 0.68 7.34
CA GLY A 253 -6.00 -0.65 7.83
C GLY A 253 -4.92 -1.43 8.58
N LYS A 254 -3.86 -0.78 9.05
CA LYS A 254 -2.85 -1.43 9.90
C LYS A 254 -3.46 -1.72 11.27
N LYS A 255 -3.50 -3.00 11.68
CA LYS A 255 -4.02 -3.40 12.99
C LYS A 255 -2.95 -3.19 14.08
N ALA A 256 -3.36 -2.66 15.23
CA ALA A 256 -2.57 -2.69 16.47
C ALA A 256 -3.46 -3.07 17.65
N ALA A 257 -2.88 -3.78 18.62
CA ALA A 257 -3.55 -4.21 19.83
C ALA A 257 -2.97 -3.48 21.05
N PHE A 258 -3.84 -3.11 21.97
CA PHE A 258 -3.51 -2.48 23.24
C PHE A 258 -4.19 -3.28 24.36
N SER A 259 -3.58 -3.34 25.53
CA SER A 259 -4.14 -4.14 26.64
C SER A 259 -4.41 -3.25 27.84
N LEU A 260 -5.61 -3.36 28.39
CA LEU A 260 -6.01 -2.66 29.62
C LEU A 260 -6.36 -3.70 30.69
N LYS A 261 -6.08 -3.40 31.96
CA LYS A 261 -6.52 -4.27 33.07
C LYS A 261 -8.05 -4.37 33.06
N SER A 262 -8.57 -5.58 33.03
CA SER A 262 -10.01 -5.84 32.91
C SER A 262 -10.72 -5.49 34.21
N SER A 263 -11.74 -4.65 34.07
CA SER A 263 -12.71 -4.31 35.11
C SER A 263 -14.03 -3.91 34.42
N GLU A 264 -15.12 -3.86 35.19
CA GLU A 264 -16.42 -3.43 34.67
C GLU A 264 -16.36 -1.98 34.14
N ASP A 265 -15.71 -1.08 34.88
CA ASP A 265 -15.45 0.30 34.47
C ASP A 265 -14.57 0.36 33.22
N ALA A 266 -13.55 -0.50 33.10
CA ALA A 266 -12.69 -0.57 31.93
C ALA A 266 -13.47 -0.96 30.67
N SER A 267 -14.40 -1.92 30.78
CA SER A 267 -15.21 -2.36 29.64
C SER A 267 -16.13 -1.25 29.13
N ALA A 268 -16.74 -0.48 30.04
CA ALA A 268 -17.55 0.68 29.68
C ALA A 268 -16.71 1.77 29.00
N LEU A 269 -15.53 2.08 29.55
CA LEU A 269 -14.61 3.08 28.97
C LEU A 269 -14.09 2.66 27.59
N ILE A 270 -13.80 1.37 27.38
CA ILE A 270 -13.41 0.85 26.07
C ILE A 270 -14.54 1.05 25.05
N ASN A 271 -15.79 0.79 25.43
CA ASN A 271 -16.93 1.01 24.52
C ASN A 271 -17.09 2.49 24.16
N HIS A 272 -16.94 3.40 25.14
CA HIS A 272 -16.97 4.85 24.86
C HIS A 272 -15.78 5.30 24.00
N LEU A 273 -14.59 4.75 24.23
CA LEU A 273 -13.41 4.98 23.38
C LEU A 273 -13.70 4.58 21.93
N LYS A 274 -14.23 3.37 21.70
CA LYS A 274 -14.62 2.92 20.36
C LYS A 274 -15.63 3.87 19.73
N SER A 275 -16.71 4.22 20.42
CA SER A 275 -17.71 5.17 19.90
C SER A 275 -17.11 6.54 19.55
N LEU A 276 -16.20 7.06 20.37
CA LEU A 276 -15.53 8.35 20.11
C LEU A 276 -14.54 8.28 18.93
N ILE A 277 -13.89 7.14 18.70
CA ILE A 277 -13.06 6.91 17.51
C ILE A 277 -13.91 6.97 16.24
N THR A 278 -15.07 6.31 16.22
CA THR A 278 -16.01 6.36 15.08
C THR A 278 -16.56 7.78 14.87
N LEU A 279 -16.92 8.47 15.96
CA LEU A 279 -17.44 9.84 15.87
C LEU A 279 -16.39 10.84 15.37
N SER A 280 -15.16 10.77 15.88
CA SER A 280 -14.08 11.65 15.46
C SER A 280 -13.64 11.39 14.02
N SER A 281 -13.62 10.13 13.58
CA SER A 281 -13.36 9.82 12.16
C SER A 281 -14.49 10.30 11.25
N SER A 282 -15.74 10.18 11.71
CA SER A 282 -16.90 10.75 11.00
C SER A 282 -16.85 12.27 10.95
N ALA A 283 -16.39 12.96 12.00
CA ALA A 283 -16.25 14.42 12.03
C ALA A 283 -15.24 14.93 10.98
N VAL A 284 -14.24 14.12 10.67
CA VAL A 284 -13.26 14.43 9.62
C VAL A 284 -13.84 14.17 8.23
N VAL A 285 -14.46 13.01 8.00
CA VAL A 285 -14.87 12.58 6.66
C VAL A 285 -16.24 13.16 6.26
N SER A 286 -17.14 13.37 7.21
CA SER A 286 -18.51 13.84 7.00
C SER A 286 -19.03 14.62 8.22
N PRO A 287 -18.59 15.88 8.39
CA PRO A 287 -19.06 16.78 9.45
C PRO A 287 -20.59 16.84 9.54
N SER A 288 -21.15 16.70 10.75
CA SER A 288 -22.58 16.86 11.00
C SER A 288 -22.90 17.20 12.45
N ASP A 289 -23.98 17.95 12.68
CA ASP A 289 -24.45 18.35 14.02
C ASP A 289 -24.85 17.14 14.90
N GLU A 290 -25.18 16.01 14.28
CA GLU A 290 -25.46 14.75 14.99
C GLU A 290 -24.25 14.27 15.80
N ILE A 291 -23.03 14.59 15.38
CA ILE A 291 -21.80 14.19 16.08
C ILE A 291 -21.73 14.92 17.43
N GLY A 292 -22.07 16.20 17.46
CA GLY A 292 -22.14 17.00 18.69
C GLY A 292 -23.15 16.43 19.69
N THR A 293 -24.34 16.03 19.22
CA THR A 293 -25.36 15.44 20.10
C THR A 293 -24.97 14.05 20.62
N LYS A 294 -24.38 13.20 19.78
CA LYS A 294 -23.87 11.87 20.18
C LYS A 294 -22.70 11.98 21.15
N SER A 295 -21.79 12.93 20.94
CA SER A 295 -20.69 13.19 21.87
C SER A 295 -21.17 13.72 23.22
N GLU A 296 -22.21 14.56 23.25
CA GLU A 296 -22.83 15.00 24.50
C GLU A 296 -23.50 13.85 25.28
N ALA A 297 -24.13 12.91 24.59
CA ALA A 297 -24.68 11.71 25.24
C ALA A 297 -23.57 10.89 25.92
N ILE A 298 -22.45 10.68 25.21
CA ILE A 298 -21.27 9.99 25.76
C ILE A 298 -20.70 10.75 26.96
N LEU A 299 -20.60 12.08 26.91
CA LEU A 299 -20.17 12.89 28.06
C LEU A 299 -21.04 12.67 29.31
N LYS A 300 -22.36 12.58 29.13
CA LYS A 300 -23.29 12.32 30.25
C LYS A 300 -23.08 10.93 30.84
N GLU A 301 -22.72 9.94 30.02
CA GLU A 301 -22.43 8.57 30.48
C GLU A 301 -21.07 8.48 31.17
N LEU A 302 -20.03 9.09 30.59
CA LEU A 302 -18.70 9.19 31.20
C LEU A 302 -18.75 9.83 32.59
N ASN A 303 -19.56 10.88 32.77
CA ASN A 303 -19.69 11.55 34.06
C ASN A 303 -20.33 10.68 35.16
N LYS A 304 -21.11 9.65 34.79
CA LYS A 304 -21.69 8.70 35.76
C LYS A 304 -20.66 7.69 36.26
N LEU A 305 -19.66 7.37 35.44
CA LEU A 305 -18.57 6.45 35.81
C LEU A 305 -17.68 7.08 36.88
N LYS A 306 -17.37 6.35 37.95
CA LYS A 306 -16.46 6.76 39.02
C LYS A 306 -15.39 5.70 39.20
N PRO A 307 -14.44 5.61 38.26
CA PRO A 307 -13.36 4.63 38.35
C PRO A 307 -12.56 4.85 39.63
N LYS A 308 -12.27 3.75 40.33
CA LYS A 308 -11.42 3.76 41.54
C LYS A 308 -9.93 3.73 41.24
N ASP A 309 -9.56 3.28 40.03
CA ASP A 309 -8.19 3.19 39.56
C ASP A 309 -7.76 4.53 38.92
N GLU A 310 -6.56 5.00 39.24
CA GLU A 310 -5.98 6.24 38.72
C GLU A 310 -5.81 6.21 37.19
N SER A 311 -5.43 5.06 36.62
CA SER A 311 -5.32 4.88 35.18
C SER A 311 -6.68 5.00 34.49
N LEU A 312 -7.72 4.39 35.06
CA LEU A 312 -9.09 4.51 34.53
C LEU A 312 -9.68 5.91 34.71
N ALA A 313 -9.30 6.62 35.77
CA ALA A 313 -9.65 8.01 35.97
C ALA A 313 -9.01 8.91 34.89
N SER A 314 -7.73 8.72 34.60
CA SER A 314 -7.03 9.45 33.52
C SER A 314 -7.60 9.13 32.13
N MET A 315 -7.99 7.87 31.89
CA MET A 315 -8.66 7.45 30.66
C MET A 315 -10.01 8.18 30.51
N LYS A 316 -10.83 8.19 31.57
CA LYS A 316 -12.11 8.91 31.59
C LYS A 316 -11.92 10.41 31.31
N GLU A 317 -10.93 11.04 31.92
CA GLU A 317 -10.64 12.46 31.71
C GLU A 317 -10.32 12.75 30.24
N ASN A 318 -9.38 11.99 29.66
CA ASN A 318 -9.02 12.11 28.24
C ASN A 318 -10.21 11.86 27.28
N LEU A 319 -11.07 10.89 27.58
CA LEU A 319 -12.30 10.65 26.80
C LEU A 319 -13.32 11.79 26.95
N SER A 320 -13.42 12.37 28.14
CA SER A 320 -14.28 13.54 28.41
C SER A 320 -13.78 14.74 27.63
N ASP A 321 -12.48 14.97 27.64
CA ASP A 321 -11.80 15.98 26.84
C ASP A 321 -12.06 15.83 25.34
N ALA A 322 -11.88 14.63 24.78
CA ALA A 322 -12.15 14.37 23.36
C ALA A 322 -13.62 14.60 23.00
N SER A 323 -14.54 14.23 23.88
CA SER A 323 -15.98 14.41 23.66
C SER A 323 -16.42 15.87 23.85
N THR A 324 -15.78 16.66 24.70
CA THR A 324 -16.01 18.13 24.76
C THR A 324 -15.61 18.81 23.46
N LEU A 325 -14.46 18.45 22.87
CA LEU A 325 -14.03 19.01 21.58
C LEU A 325 -15.04 18.73 20.46
N LEU A 326 -15.54 17.50 20.39
CA LEU A 326 -16.55 17.11 19.39
C LEU A 326 -17.94 17.70 19.65
N LYS A 327 -18.23 18.08 20.90
CA LYS A 327 -19.47 18.74 21.28
C LYS A 327 -19.48 20.21 20.88
N GLU A 328 -18.37 20.91 21.05
CA GLU A 328 -18.27 22.35 20.79
C GLU A 328 -18.41 22.67 19.31
N ASP A 329 -17.73 21.90 18.46
CA ASP A 329 -17.78 22.06 17.02
C ASP A 329 -17.52 20.69 16.37
N ALA A 330 -18.36 20.30 15.42
CA ALA A 330 -18.26 19.03 14.71
C ALA A 330 -17.60 19.22 13.32
N SER A 331 -16.48 19.94 13.28
CA SER A 331 -15.72 20.23 12.07
C SER A 331 -14.57 19.26 11.85
N GLU A 332 -13.97 19.30 10.66
CA GLU A 332 -12.80 18.50 10.33
C GLU A 332 -11.64 18.76 11.30
N LYS A 333 -11.41 20.03 11.65
CA LYS A 333 -10.33 20.45 12.55
C LYS A 333 -10.50 19.90 13.96
N THR A 334 -11.72 19.94 14.51
CA THR A 334 -12.01 19.37 15.84
C THR A 334 -12.01 17.85 15.79
N GLY A 335 -12.45 17.24 14.68
CA GLY A 335 -12.31 15.81 14.41
C GLY A 335 -10.86 15.35 14.49
N TRP A 336 -9.94 16.09 13.84
CA TRP A 336 -8.50 15.83 13.92
C TRP A 336 -7.92 16.02 15.31
N ALA A 337 -8.32 17.08 16.03
CA ALA A 337 -7.89 17.30 17.40
C ALA A 337 -8.37 16.19 18.36
N ALA A 338 -9.60 15.70 18.18
CA ALA A 338 -10.12 14.57 18.93
C ALA A 338 -9.37 13.27 18.60
N GLN A 339 -9.09 13.01 17.31
CA GLN A 339 -8.27 11.88 16.88
C GLN A 339 -6.88 11.89 17.54
N GLN A 340 -6.24 13.06 17.67
CA GLN A 340 -4.97 13.18 18.38
C GLN A 340 -5.09 12.72 19.84
N LYS A 341 -6.05 13.27 20.60
CA LYS A 341 -6.23 12.91 22.02
C LYS A 341 -6.52 11.42 22.21
N LEU A 342 -7.34 10.83 21.34
CA LEU A 342 -7.68 9.40 21.40
C LEU A 342 -6.47 8.52 21.06
N MET A 343 -5.65 8.93 20.09
CA MET A 343 -4.41 8.23 19.76
C MET A 343 -3.36 8.34 20.86
N ASP A 344 -3.22 9.51 21.50
CA ASP A 344 -2.32 9.70 22.65
C ASP A 344 -2.74 8.81 23.83
N LEU A 345 -4.04 8.70 24.08
CA LEU A 345 -4.58 7.76 25.06
C LEU A 345 -4.20 6.31 24.71
N LEU A 346 -4.41 5.88 23.46
CA LEU A 346 -4.02 4.52 23.04
C LEU A 346 -2.52 4.27 23.16
N ALA A 347 -1.69 5.25 22.81
CA ALA A 347 -0.24 5.15 22.95
C ALA A 347 0.19 5.00 24.42
N SER A 348 -0.54 5.60 25.37
CA SER A 348 -0.27 5.46 26.81
C SER A 348 -0.61 4.07 27.38
N LEU A 349 -1.36 3.25 26.64
CA LEU A 349 -1.77 1.89 27.03
C LEU A 349 -0.80 0.81 26.54
N LYS A 350 0.24 1.17 25.80
CA LYS A 350 1.16 0.22 25.16
C LYS A 350 2.35 -0.16 26.04
#